data_AF-A0A117R915-F1
#
_entry.id   AF-A0A117R915-F1
#
_cell.length_a   1.000
_cell.length_b   1.000
_cell.length_c   1.000
_cell.angle_alpha   90.00
_cell.angle_beta   90.00
_cell.angle_gamma   90.00
#
_symmetry.space_group_name_H-M   'P 1'
#
loop_
_entity.id
_entity.type
_entity.pdbx_description
1 polymer ?
#
loop_
_entity_poly.entity_id
_entity_poly.type
_entity_poly.pdbx_seq_one_letter_code
_entity_poly.pdbx_strand_id
1 'polypeptide(L)'
;MTSQAADGPDTVAATRRSKITPEREREFFDAVLEQIRECGYDSVTMEGVAASTRCSKSTLYRQWKTKPQFVAAALRASRRVRFAGIDTGSLAEDLRQAARAAGDWSVKDTRLMQALGHAVTADQELAQALREALILPEVAALREMLGRGVERGEVPADHPALEYVPAMLFGVLRVRPVLCGQYADSGYLVRFVEATVLPALGLTEDPGHRSRDD
;
A
#
# COMPACT_ATOMS: atom_id res chain seq x y z
N MET A 1 48.93 43.96 9.27
CA MET A 1 49.47 43.28 8.06
C MET A 1 49.86 41.89 8.51
N THR A 2 49.25 40.77 8.14
CA THR A 2 48.30 40.37 7.10
C THR A 2 47.66 39.09 7.62
N SER A 3 46.34 39.05 7.75
CA SER A 3 45.59 37.82 7.99
C SER A 3 44.35 37.90 7.10
N GLN A 4 44.34 37.12 6.03
CA GLN A 4 43.08 36.58 5.53
C GLN A 4 43.35 35.35 4.67
N ALA A 5 42.63 34.32 5.08
CA ALA A 5 42.69 32.95 4.66
C ALA A 5 42.20 32.77 3.21
N ALA A 6 42.66 31.68 2.64
CA ALA A 6 42.31 31.19 1.31
C ALA A 6 40.80 31.02 1.13
N ASP A 7 40.31 31.62 0.05
CA ASP A 7 38.98 31.37 -0.51
C ASP A 7 39.08 30.11 -1.38
N GLY A 8 38.53 29.00 -0.89
CA GLY A 8 38.39 27.76 -1.65
C GLY A 8 37.08 27.81 -2.44
N PRO A 9 37.03 27.34 -3.70
CA PRO A 9 35.81 27.45 -4.49
C PRO A 9 34.75 26.48 -3.95
N ASP A 10 33.67 27.04 -3.43
CA ASP A 10 32.43 26.35 -3.10
C ASP A 10 31.95 25.58 -4.33
N THR A 11 32.16 24.26 -4.30
CA THR A 11 31.64 23.35 -5.31
C THR A 11 30.16 23.15 -5.00
N VAL A 12 29.34 24.03 -5.55
CA VAL A 12 27.88 23.89 -5.53
C VAL A 12 27.52 22.60 -6.26
N ALA A 13 27.22 21.56 -5.49
CA ALA A 13 26.72 20.29 -5.99
C ALA A 13 25.42 20.53 -6.77
N ALA A 14 25.53 20.57 -8.09
CA ALA A 14 24.40 20.75 -8.99
C ALA A 14 23.50 19.52 -8.91
N THR A 15 22.47 19.59 -8.07
CA THR A 15 21.34 18.65 -8.08
C THR A 15 20.72 18.75 -9.47
N ARG A 16 20.86 17.69 -10.27
CA ARG A 16 20.39 17.63 -11.65
C ARG A 16 18.87 17.75 -11.66
N ARG A 17 18.33 18.98 -11.74
CA ARG A 17 16.89 19.25 -11.83
C ARG A 17 16.32 18.43 -12.98
N SER A 18 15.48 17.45 -12.66
CA SER A 18 14.69 16.78 -13.68
C SER A 18 13.89 17.85 -14.41
N LYS A 19 13.99 17.90 -15.74
CA LYS A 19 13.19 18.82 -16.58
C LYS A 19 11.71 18.40 -16.67
N ILE A 20 11.31 17.34 -15.97
CA ILE A 20 9.95 16.82 -15.91
C ILE A 20 9.28 17.45 -14.69
N THR A 21 8.13 18.10 -14.90
CA THR A 21 7.35 18.63 -13.79
C THR A 21 6.73 17.49 -12.97
N PRO A 22 6.45 17.69 -11.67
CA PRO A 22 5.80 16.67 -10.84
C PRO A 22 4.46 16.19 -11.42
N GLU A 23 3.70 17.08 -12.07
CA GLU A 23 2.43 16.75 -12.71
C GLU A 23 2.63 15.78 -13.87
N ARG A 24 3.66 16.02 -14.68
CA ARG A 24 3.98 15.21 -15.84
C ARG A 24 4.57 13.86 -15.44
N GLU A 25 5.34 13.85 -14.36
CA GLU A 25 5.85 12.62 -13.75
C GLU A 25 4.70 11.75 -13.23
N ARG A 26 3.72 12.35 -12.53
CA ARG A 26 2.50 11.63 -12.08
C ARG A 26 1.72 11.04 -13.26
N GLU A 27 1.55 11.77 -14.35
CA GLU A 27 0.88 11.25 -15.56
C GLU A 27 1.59 9.99 -16.11
N PHE A 28 2.93 9.99 -16.12
CA PHE A 28 3.69 8.81 -16.56
C PHE A 28 3.53 7.63 -15.61
N PHE A 29 3.53 7.88 -14.31
CA PHE A 29 3.31 6.86 -13.29
C PHE A 29 1.90 6.26 -13.35
N ASP A 30 0.88 7.11 -13.50
CA ASP A 30 -0.50 6.65 -13.64
C ASP A 30 -0.66 5.81 -14.92
N ALA A 31 -0.09 6.27 -16.04
CA ALA A 31 -0.15 5.55 -17.31
C ALA A 31 0.51 4.17 -17.24
N VAL A 32 1.72 4.06 -16.68
CA VAL A 32 2.40 2.75 -16.59
C VAL A 32 1.69 1.80 -15.64
N LEU A 33 1.20 2.28 -14.49
CA LEU A 33 0.48 1.43 -13.54
C LEU A 33 -0.87 0.98 -14.09
N GLU A 34 -1.57 1.83 -14.85
CA GLU A 34 -2.84 1.45 -15.46
C GLU A 34 -2.65 0.42 -16.59
N GLN A 35 -1.67 0.62 -17.46
CA GLN A 35 -1.35 -0.38 -18.48
C GLN A 35 -0.99 -1.73 -17.86
N ILE A 36 -0.22 -1.76 -16.78
CA ILE A 36 0.09 -3.01 -16.07
C ILE A 36 -1.17 -3.68 -15.54
N ARG A 37 -2.14 -2.92 -15.01
CA ARG A 37 -3.42 -3.49 -14.54
C ARG A 37 -4.25 -4.08 -15.67
N GLU A 38 -4.22 -3.48 -16.85
CA GLU A 38 -5.04 -3.89 -17.98
C GLU A 38 -4.44 -5.08 -18.75
N CYS A 39 -3.14 -5.04 -19.06
CA CYS A 39 -2.51 -6.00 -19.97
C CYS A 39 -1.35 -6.81 -19.38
N GLY A 40 -1.04 -6.61 -18.10
CA GLY A 40 0.04 -7.32 -17.39
C GLY A 40 1.42 -6.69 -17.60
N TYR A 41 2.35 -6.97 -16.68
CA TYR A 41 3.68 -6.35 -16.67
C TYR A 41 4.50 -6.61 -17.94
N ASP A 42 4.42 -7.82 -18.49
CA ASP A 42 5.26 -8.22 -19.64
C ASP A 42 4.85 -7.52 -20.94
N SER A 43 3.55 -7.26 -21.11
CA SER A 43 2.98 -6.54 -22.26
C SER A 43 3.36 -5.05 -22.27
N VAL A 44 3.73 -4.49 -21.12
CA VAL A 44 4.10 -3.06 -21.01
C VAL A 44 5.53 -2.84 -21.47
N THR A 45 5.70 -1.84 -22.33
CA THR A 45 6.99 -1.39 -22.87
C THR A 45 7.19 0.10 -22.59
N MET A 46 8.46 0.52 -22.46
CA MET A 46 8.80 1.94 -22.31
C MET A 46 8.31 2.76 -23.51
N GLU A 47 8.37 2.18 -24.70
CA GLU A 47 7.87 2.73 -25.95
C GLU A 47 6.35 2.94 -25.93
N GLY A 48 5.60 1.94 -25.47
CA GLY A 48 4.15 2.01 -25.35
C GLY A 48 3.72 3.11 -24.37
N VAL A 49 4.38 3.21 -23.22
CA VAL A 49 4.10 4.29 -22.26
C VAL A 49 4.45 5.65 -22.86
N ALA A 50 5.61 5.78 -23.50
CA ALA A 50 6.03 7.02 -24.15
C ALA A 50 5.03 7.48 -25.22
N ALA A 51 4.54 6.56 -26.05
CA ALA A 51 3.53 6.86 -27.07
C ALA A 51 2.20 7.31 -26.45
N SER A 52 1.67 6.55 -25.48
CA SER A 52 0.38 6.84 -24.83
C SER A 52 0.39 8.17 -24.06
N THR A 53 1.52 8.54 -23.48
CA THR A 53 1.68 9.78 -22.71
C THR A 53 2.15 10.96 -23.56
N ARG A 54 2.36 10.80 -24.88
CA ARG A 54 2.93 11.83 -25.77
C ARG A 54 4.30 12.34 -25.30
N CYS A 55 5.17 11.42 -24.84
CA CYS A 55 6.53 11.70 -24.39
C CYS A 55 7.56 11.05 -25.33
N SER A 56 8.78 11.58 -25.38
CA SER A 56 9.86 10.92 -26.14
C SER A 56 10.40 9.71 -25.37
N LYS A 57 10.75 8.63 -26.09
CA LYS A 57 11.44 7.46 -25.49
C LYS A 57 12.68 7.89 -24.70
N SER A 58 13.48 8.78 -25.28
CA SER A 58 14.70 9.34 -24.66
C SER A 58 14.42 9.99 -23.30
N THR A 59 13.27 10.62 -23.11
CA THR A 59 12.88 11.21 -21.82
C THR A 59 12.69 10.14 -20.76
N LEU A 60 11.91 9.07 -21.03
CA LEU A 60 11.68 8.01 -20.06
C LEU A 60 12.97 7.25 -19.73
N TYR A 61 13.75 6.87 -20.75
CA TYR A 61 15.03 6.18 -20.56
C TYR A 61 16.08 7.04 -19.82
N ARG A 62 16.11 8.36 -20.04
CA ARG A 62 17.03 9.23 -19.31
C ARG A 62 16.71 9.28 -17.81
N GLN A 63 15.43 9.33 -17.46
CA GLN A 63 14.94 9.49 -16.09
C GLN A 63 14.99 8.17 -15.30
N TRP A 64 14.46 7.08 -15.87
CA TRP A 64 14.30 5.81 -15.14
C TRP A 64 15.18 4.66 -15.64
N LYS A 65 15.87 4.80 -16.77
CA LYS A 65 16.79 3.80 -17.37
C LYS A 65 16.15 2.49 -17.83
N THR A 66 15.36 1.83 -16.99
CA THR A 66 14.79 0.51 -17.25
C THR A 66 13.30 0.46 -16.86
N LYS A 67 12.56 -0.52 -17.40
CA LYS A 67 11.16 -0.75 -17.04
C LYS A 67 10.99 -1.05 -15.54
N PRO A 68 11.77 -1.97 -14.91
CA PRO A 68 11.64 -2.21 -13.47
C PRO A 68 11.83 -0.96 -12.62
N GLN A 69 12.85 -0.15 -12.92
CA GLN A 69 13.12 1.09 -12.19
C GLN A 69 12.02 2.14 -12.38
N PHE A 70 11.45 2.22 -13.57
CA PHE A 70 10.30 3.10 -13.84
C PHE A 70 9.07 2.68 -13.05
N VAL A 71 8.74 1.38 -13.06
CA VAL A 71 7.59 0.83 -12.32
C VAL A 71 7.80 0.94 -10.82
N ALA A 72 9.02 0.69 -10.32
CA ALA A 72 9.37 0.87 -8.92
C ALA A 72 9.19 2.33 -8.46
N ALA A 73 9.61 3.30 -9.28
CA ALA A 73 9.37 4.71 -9.01
C ALA A 73 7.87 5.04 -9.01
N ALA A 74 7.12 4.51 -9.97
CA ALA A 74 5.67 4.71 -10.06
C ALA A 74 4.93 4.15 -8.82
N LEU A 75 5.29 2.94 -8.38
CA LEU A 75 4.75 2.32 -7.17
C LEU A 75 4.99 3.21 -5.96
N ARG A 76 6.24 3.64 -5.74
CA ARG A 76 6.61 4.51 -4.60
C ARG A 76 5.86 5.84 -4.62
N ALA A 77 5.70 6.44 -5.79
CA ALA A 77 4.93 7.69 -5.95
C ALA A 77 3.42 7.51 -5.74
N SER A 78 2.89 6.30 -5.99
CA SER A 78 1.48 5.96 -5.78
C SER A 78 1.15 5.56 -4.34
N ARG A 79 2.12 5.59 -3.43
CA ARG A 79 1.95 5.23 -2.01
C ARG A 79 0.81 6.04 -1.39
N ARG A 80 -0.19 5.34 -0.84
CA ARG A 80 -1.30 5.91 -0.07
C ARG A 80 -1.47 5.07 1.18
N VAL A 81 -1.75 5.72 2.31
CA VAL A 81 -2.12 5.05 3.57
C VAL A 81 -3.62 5.21 3.73
N ARG A 82 -4.37 4.15 3.50
CA ARG A 82 -5.84 4.19 3.42
C ARG A 82 -6.50 3.90 4.75
N PHE A 83 -5.79 3.28 5.67
CA PHE A 83 -6.23 3.16 7.07
C PHE A 83 -5.84 4.37 7.93
N ALA A 84 -5.17 5.37 7.36
CA ALA A 84 -4.81 6.59 8.09
C ALA A 84 -6.07 7.34 8.55
N GLY A 85 -6.08 7.73 9.82
CA GLY A 85 -7.17 8.51 10.41
C GLY A 85 -8.39 7.72 10.88
N ILE A 86 -8.39 6.39 10.77
CA ILE A 86 -9.43 5.56 11.41
C ILE A 86 -9.15 5.50 12.91
N ASP A 87 -9.93 6.24 13.68
CA ASP A 87 -9.95 6.21 15.15
C ASP A 87 -11.32 6.67 15.64
N THR A 88 -12.20 5.71 15.86
CA THR A 88 -13.57 5.90 16.33
C THR A 88 -13.67 5.89 17.85
N GLY A 89 -12.57 5.56 18.54
CA GLY A 89 -12.54 5.32 19.98
C GLY A 89 -12.85 3.87 20.38
N SER A 90 -13.09 2.96 19.42
CA SER A 90 -13.22 1.52 19.67
C SER A 90 -12.48 0.70 18.62
N LEU A 91 -11.63 -0.22 19.06
CA LEU A 91 -10.86 -1.09 18.18
C LEU A 91 -11.78 -1.97 17.33
N ALA A 92 -12.91 -2.41 17.87
CA ALA A 92 -13.87 -3.22 17.13
C ALA A 92 -14.45 -2.45 15.93
N GLU A 93 -14.88 -1.20 16.11
CA GLU A 93 -15.39 -0.40 15.00
C GLU A 93 -14.27 0.06 14.06
N ASP A 94 -13.08 0.37 14.60
CA ASP A 94 -11.92 0.71 13.77
C ASP A 94 -11.58 -0.43 12.79
N LEU A 95 -11.60 -1.68 13.26
CA LEU A 95 -11.36 -2.87 12.41
C LEU A 95 -12.48 -3.09 11.38
N ARG A 96 -13.75 -2.80 11.73
CA ARG A 96 -14.85 -2.83 10.74
C ARG A 96 -14.69 -1.74 9.68
N GLN A 97 -14.28 -0.53 10.06
CA GLN A 97 -14.01 0.54 9.10
C GLN A 97 -12.82 0.21 8.21
N ALA A 98 -11.75 -0.36 8.76
CA ALA A 98 -10.62 -0.85 7.99
C ALA A 98 -11.06 -1.93 6.98
N ALA A 99 -11.95 -2.85 7.37
CA ALA A 99 -12.50 -3.87 6.48
C ALA A 99 -13.34 -3.27 5.34
N ARG A 100 -14.19 -2.28 5.63
CA ARG A 100 -14.97 -1.55 4.61
C ARG A 100 -14.05 -0.84 3.62
N ALA A 101 -13.11 -0.05 4.14
CA ALA A 101 -12.14 0.66 3.32
C ALA A 101 -11.34 -0.31 2.45
N ALA A 102 -10.86 -1.42 3.03
CA ALA A 102 -10.11 -2.45 2.32
C ALA A 102 -10.88 -3.02 1.13
N GLY A 103 -12.17 -3.30 1.29
CA GLY A 103 -13.01 -3.83 0.21
C GLY A 103 -13.07 -2.90 -1.00
N ASP A 104 -13.16 -1.59 -0.78
CA ASP A 104 -13.32 -0.58 -1.83
C ASP A 104 -12.11 -0.48 -2.78
N TRP A 105 -10.90 -0.69 -2.28
CA TRP A 105 -9.67 -0.61 -3.08
C TRP A 105 -9.02 -1.97 -3.39
N SER A 106 -9.42 -3.03 -2.68
CA SER A 106 -8.77 -4.35 -2.75
C SER A 106 -8.66 -4.90 -4.16
N VAL A 107 -9.70 -4.72 -4.98
CA VAL A 107 -9.77 -5.26 -6.35
C VAL A 107 -8.65 -4.66 -7.20
N LYS A 108 -8.49 -3.33 -7.17
CA LYS A 108 -7.52 -2.61 -8.00
C LYS A 108 -6.09 -2.97 -7.61
N ASP A 109 -5.79 -3.02 -6.32
CA ASP A 109 -4.45 -3.35 -5.83
C ASP A 109 -4.11 -4.83 -6.02
N THR A 110 -5.08 -5.72 -5.78
CA THR A 110 -4.85 -7.15 -5.94
C THR A 110 -4.61 -7.50 -7.41
N ARG A 111 -5.34 -6.86 -8.33
CA ARG A 111 -5.07 -6.97 -9.78
C ARG A 111 -3.66 -6.50 -10.13
N LEU A 112 -3.25 -5.33 -9.64
CA LEU A 112 -1.90 -4.82 -9.90
C LEU A 112 -0.82 -5.79 -9.38
N MET A 113 -1.01 -6.34 -8.18
CA MET A 113 -0.07 -7.32 -7.63
C MET A 113 -0.04 -8.64 -8.38
N GLN A 114 -1.20 -9.13 -8.83
CA GLN A 114 -1.28 -10.31 -9.69
C GLN A 114 -0.58 -10.06 -11.03
N ALA A 115 -0.79 -8.89 -11.64
CA ALA A 115 -0.15 -8.48 -12.89
C ALA A 115 1.38 -8.31 -12.77
N LEU A 116 1.88 -8.00 -11.57
CA LEU A 116 3.31 -7.90 -11.24
C LEU A 116 3.90 -9.23 -10.74
N GLY A 117 3.09 -10.28 -10.56
CA GLY A 117 3.43 -11.47 -9.78
C GLY A 117 4.75 -12.15 -10.21
N HIS A 118 4.91 -12.46 -11.50
CA HIS A 118 6.16 -13.05 -11.97
C HIS A 118 7.35 -12.06 -11.88
N ALA A 119 7.13 -10.80 -12.24
CA ALA A 119 8.16 -9.78 -12.25
C ALA A 119 8.78 -9.54 -10.87
N VAL A 120 7.97 -9.50 -9.81
CA VAL A 120 8.47 -9.32 -8.43
C VAL A 120 9.22 -10.54 -7.89
N THR A 121 9.05 -11.72 -8.50
CA THR A 121 9.87 -12.89 -8.13
C THR A 121 11.26 -12.85 -8.78
N ALA A 122 11.39 -12.15 -9.92
CA ALA A 122 12.64 -12.04 -10.67
C ALA A 122 13.46 -10.78 -10.32
N ASP A 123 12.81 -9.72 -9.81
CA ASP A 123 13.44 -8.43 -9.51
C ASP A 123 13.16 -8.00 -8.06
N GLN A 124 14.22 -8.00 -7.23
CA GLN A 124 14.14 -7.65 -5.81
C GLN A 124 13.82 -6.17 -5.58
N GLU A 125 14.27 -5.26 -6.44
CA GLU A 125 13.99 -3.83 -6.30
C GLU A 125 12.50 -3.56 -6.53
N LEU A 126 11.92 -4.21 -7.55
CA LEU A 126 10.50 -4.12 -7.84
C LEU A 126 9.65 -4.75 -6.72
N ALA A 127 10.07 -5.90 -6.19
CA ALA A 127 9.42 -6.53 -5.04
C ALA A 127 9.41 -5.62 -3.82
N GLN A 128 10.54 -4.96 -3.54
CA GLN A 128 10.68 -4.05 -2.43
C GLN A 128 9.83 -2.79 -2.64
N ALA A 129 9.85 -2.18 -3.83
CA ALA A 129 9.04 -1.02 -4.16
C ALA A 129 7.53 -1.32 -4.01
N LEU A 130 7.10 -2.51 -4.41
CA LEU A 130 5.72 -2.96 -4.24
C LEU A 130 5.34 -3.08 -2.75
N ARG A 131 6.21 -3.70 -1.94
CA ARG A 131 6.00 -3.80 -0.48
C ARG A 131 5.92 -2.42 0.17
N GLU A 132 6.83 -1.51 -0.17
CA GLU A 132 6.88 -0.14 0.35
C GLU A 132 5.65 0.68 -0.03
N ALA A 133 5.14 0.49 -1.25
CA ALA A 133 4.01 1.24 -1.77
C ALA A 133 2.66 0.75 -1.23
N LEU A 134 2.44 -0.57 -1.19
CA LEU A 134 1.10 -1.15 -1.02
C LEU A 134 0.91 -1.96 0.26
N ILE A 135 1.98 -2.37 0.95
CA ILE A 135 1.89 -3.32 2.07
C ILE A 135 2.33 -2.67 3.37
N LEU A 136 3.59 -2.22 3.45
CA LEU A 136 4.17 -1.67 4.67
C LEU A 136 3.36 -0.51 5.28
N PRO A 137 2.82 0.44 4.50
CA PRO A 137 2.10 1.57 5.08
C PRO A 137 0.78 1.16 5.73
N GLU A 138 0.05 0.24 5.10
CA GLU A 138 -1.23 -0.25 5.62
C GLU A 138 -1.03 -1.16 6.84
N VAL A 139 0.02 -1.99 6.83
CA VAL A 139 0.42 -2.79 7.99
C VAL A 139 0.82 -1.89 9.17
N ALA A 140 1.54 -0.81 8.91
CA ALA A 140 1.91 0.14 9.95
C ALA A 140 0.67 0.83 10.56
N ALA A 141 -0.24 1.33 9.72
CA ALA A 141 -1.48 1.97 10.18
C ALA A 141 -2.38 1.00 10.98
N LEU A 142 -2.47 -0.27 10.55
CA LEU A 142 -3.23 -1.28 11.28
C LEU A 142 -2.58 -1.63 12.62
N ARG A 143 -1.24 -1.67 12.70
CA ARG A 143 -0.53 -1.87 13.98
C ARG A 143 -0.73 -0.70 14.93
N GLU A 144 -0.76 0.53 14.42
CA GLU A 144 -1.05 1.72 15.21
C GLU A 144 -2.48 1.68 15.78
N MET A 145 -3.45 1.28 14.95
CA MET A 145 -4.84 1.04 15.38
C MET A 145 -4.93 0.00 16.50
N LEU A 146 -4.24 -1.14 16.36
CA LEU A 146 -4.17 -2.16 17.41
C LEU A 146 -3.51 -1.62 18.68
N GLY A 147 -2.43 -0.85 18.54
CA GLY A 147 -1.75 -0.18 19.65
C GLY A 147 -2.68 0.73 20.45
N ARG A 148 -3.49 1.54 19.76
CA ARG A 148 -4.52 2.37 20.43
C ARG A 148 -5.54 1.54 21.20
N GLY A 149 -6.00 0.41 20.65
CA GLY A 149 -6.90 -0.49 21.35
C GLY A 149 -6.29 -1.07 22.63
N VAL A 150 -4.99 -1.39 22.60
CA VAL A 150 -4.23 -1.82 23.79
C VAL A 150 -4.10 -0.68 24.81
N GLU A 151 -3.77 0.53 24.37
CA GLU A 151 -3.66 1.71 25.25
C GLU A 151 -4.99 2.04 25.95
N ARG A 152 -6.13 1.80 25.28
CA ARG A 152 -7.47 1.95 25.85
C ARG A 152 -7.87 0.78 26.76
N GLY A 153 -7.08 -0.29 26.82
CA GLY A 153 -7.38 -1.49 27.61
C GLY A 153 -8.45 -2.39 27.00
N GLU A 154 -8.78 -2.23 25.71
CA GLU A 154 -9.74 -3.10 25.00
C GLU A 154 -9.16 -4.50 24.78
N VAL A 155 -7.82 -4.62 24.63
CA VAL A 155 -7.10 -5.88 24.43
C VAL A 155 -5.80 -5.86 25.25
N PRO A 156 -5.43 -6.96 25.93
CA PRO A 156 -4.14 -7.06 26.64
C PRO A 156 -2.94 -6.88 25.70
N ALA A 157 -1.88 -6.21 26.15
CA ALA A 157 -0.70 -5.94 25.34
C ALA A 157 0.07 -7.21 24.90
N ASP A 158 -0.03 -8.28 25.67
CA ASP A 158 0.56 -9.59 25.43
C ASP A 158 -0.41 -10.56 24.71
N HIS A 159 -1.56 -10.06 24.26
CA HIS A 159 -2.57 -10.90 23.60
C HIS A 159 -2.01 -11.51 22.30
N PRO A 160 -1.94 -12.85 22.18
CA PRO A 160 -1.20 -13.52 21.10
C PRO A 160 -1.78 -13.25 19.70
N ALA A 161 -3.08 -12.97 19.59
CA ALA A 161 -3.72 -12.68 18.30
C ALA A 161 -3.25 -11.37 17.65
N LEU A 162 -2.74 -10.39 18.42
CA LEU A 162 -2.36 -9.06 17.90
C LEU A 162 -1.35 -9.15 16.74
N GLU A 163 -0.39 -10.07 16.83
CA GLU A 163 0.63 -10.26 15.80
C GLU A 163 0.03 -10.67 14.44
N TYR A 164 -1.05 -11.45 14.47
CA TYR A 164 -1.59 -12.10 13.28
C TYR A 164 -2.66 -11.26 12.56
N VAL A 165 -3.24 -10.24 13.21
CA VAL A 165 -4.33 -9.43 12.64
C VAL A 165 -3.99 -8.85 11.25
N PRO A 166 -2.79 -8.26 11.01
CA PRO A 166 -2.44 -7.80 9.67
C PRO A 166 -2.40 -8.93 8.64
N ALA A 167 -1.83 -10.08 9.01
CA ALA A 167 -1.76 -11.23 8.11
C ALA A 167 -3.14 -11.82 7.81
N MET A 168 -4.07 -11.82 8.77
CA MET A 168 -5.45 -12.25 8.56
C MET A 168 -6.15 -11.35 7.54
N LEU A 169 -6.11 -10.02 7.75
CA LEU A 169 -6.83 -9.07 6.90
C LEU A 169 -6.22 -8.98 5.48
N PHE A 170 -4.91 -8.78 5.36
CA PHE A 170 -4.27 -8.70 4.05
C PHE A 170 -4.14 -10.07 3.39
N GLY A 171 -3.99 -11.14 4.15
CA GLY A 171 -3.92 -12.50 3.62
C GLY A 171 -5.20 -12.88 2.90
N VAL A 172 -6.37 -12.67 3.52
CA VAL A 172 -7.66 -13.01 2.91
C VAL A 172 -7.92 -12.19 1.64
N LEU A 173 -7.56 -10.91 1.64
CA LEU A 173 -7.65 -10.03 0.46
C LEU A 173 -6.88 -10.59 -0.74
N ARG A 174 -5.71 -11.17 -0.50
CA ARG A 174 -4.80 -11.65 -1.57
C ARG A 174 -5.03 -13.10 -1.97
N VAL A 175 -5.36 -13.97 -1.02
CA VAL A 175 -5.49 -15.41 -1.28
C VAL A 175 -6.88 -15.77 -1.81
N ARG A 176 -7.93 -15.02 -1.46
CA ARG A 176 -9.31 -15.34 -1.87
C ARG A 176 -9.53 -15.37 -3.38
N PRO A 177 -8.98 -14.46 -4.21
CA PRO A 177 -9.09 -14.59 -5.66
C PRO A 177 -8.49 -15.89 -6.20
N VAL A 178 -7.41 -16.38 -5.57
CA VAL A 178 -6.75 -17.63 -5.96
C VAL A 178 -7.57 -18.85 -5.52
N LEU A 179 -8.10 -18.84 -4.30
CA LEU A 179 -8.85 -19.99 -3.76
C LEU A 179 -10.30 -20.06 -4.25
N CYS A 180 -10.95 -18.91 -4.44
CA CYS A 180 -12.39 -18.80 -4.67
C CYS A 180 -12.75 -18.15 -6.02
N GLY A 181 -11.77 -17.68 -6.80
CA GLY A 181 -12.03 -17.00 -8.08
C GLY A 181 -12.74 -15.65 -7.95
N GLN A 182 -12.82 -15.07 -6.74
CA GLN A 182 -13.57 -13.86 -6.45
C GLN A 182 -12.78 -12.93 -5.51
N TYR A 183 -12.86 -11.62 -5.73
CA TYR A 183 -12.29 -10.62 -4.82
C TYR A 183 -13.13 -10.45 -3.56
N ALA A 184 -12.47 -10.14 -2.44
CA ALA A 184 -13.13 -9.86 -1.17
C ALA A 184 -13.70 -8.44 -1.19
N ASP A 185 -15.02 -8.31 -1.38
CA ASP A 185 -15.72 -7.03 -1.26
C ASP A 185 -15.83 -6.56 0.21
N SER A 186 -16.27 -5.32 0.39
CA SER A 186 -16.41 -4.67 1.69
C SER A 186 -17.33 -5.45 2.63
N GLY A 187 -18.40 -6.05 2.12
CA GLY A 187 -19.33 -6.86 2.91
C GLY A 187 -18.73 -8.18 3.37
N TYR A 188 -17.98 -8.86 2.50
CA TYR A 188 -17.24 -10.07 2.83
C TYR A 188 -16.19 -9.81 3.91
N LEU A 189 -15.44 -8.71 3.79
CA LEU A 189 -14.37 -8.37 4.74
C LEU A 189 -14.91 -8.00 6.12
N VAL A 190 -16.02 -7.26 6.19
CA VAL A 190 -16.68 -6.97 7.47
C VAL A 190 -17.09 -8.27 8.15
N ARG A 191 -17.78 -9.19 7.44
CA ARG A 191 -18.14 -10.49 8.00
C ARG A 191 -16.92 -11.32 8.40
N PHE A 192 -15.84 -11.27 7.63
CA PHE A 192 -14.58 -11.94 7.97
C PHE A 192 -13.99 -11.39 9.27
N VAL A 193 -13.93 -10.06 9.42
CA VAL A 193 -13.45 -9.42 10.66
C VAL A 193 -14.33 -9.79 11.85
N GLU A 194 -15.65 -9.73 11.70
CA GLU A 194 -16.60 -10.08 12.77
C GLU A 194 -16.55 -11.55 13.18
N ALA A 195 -16.36 -12.46 12.22
CA ALA A 195 -16.36 -13.90 12.49
C ALA A 195 -15.00 -14.45 12.94
N THR A 196 -13.90 -13.74 12.67
CA THR A 196 -12.54 -14.27 12.90
C THR A 196 -11.66 -13.33 13.71
N VAL A 197 -11.53 -12.07 13.31
CA VAL A 197 -10.57 -11.12 13.90
C VAL A 197 -11.05 -10.62 15.26
N LEU A 198 -12.30 -10.14 15.37
CA LEU A 198 -12.84 -9.65 16.64
C LEU A 198 -12.89 -10.76 17.71
N PRO A 199 -13.41 -11.97 17.42
CA PRO A 199 -13.39 -13.05 18.39
C PRO A 199 -11.98 -13.48 18.79
N ALA A 200 -11.04 -13.50 17.85
CA ALA A 200 -9.64 -13.79 18.15
C ALA A 200 -9.01 -12.76 19.10
N LEU A 201 -9.53 -11.53 19.16
CA LEU A 201 -9.09 -10.47 20.09
C LEU A 201 -9.92 -10.42 21.37
N GLY A 202 -10.93 -11.29 21.54
CA GLY A 202 -11.87 -11.21 22.66
C GLY A 202 -12.87 -10.05 22.57
N LEU A 203 -13.01 -9.42 21.40
CA LEU A 203 -13.86 -8.24 21.15
C LEU A 203 -15.27 -8.62 20.65
N THR A 204 -15.79 -9.77 21.03
CA THR A 204 -17.17 -10.16 20.69
C THR A 204 -18.16 -9.33 21.47
N GLU A 205 -19.20 -8.82 20.80
CA GLU A 205 -20.42 -8.42 21.50
C GLU A 205 -20.92 -9.63 22.28
N ASP A 206 -20.96 -9.54 23.60
CA ASP A 206 -21.53 -10.57 24.45
C ASP A 206 -22.99 -10.80 24.03
N PRO A 207 -23.36 -11.97 23.48
CA PRO A 207 -24.76 -12.26 23.16
C PRO A 207 -25.66 -12.31 24.42
N GLY A 208 -25.07 -12.27 25.62
CA GLY A 208 -25.72 -12.58 26.89
C GLY A 208 -26.27 -11.43 27.73
N HIS A 209 -26.08 -10.16 27.37
CA HIS A 209 -26.59 -9.03 28.18
C HIS A 209 -27.78 -8.29 27.54
N ARG A 210 -28.76 -9.04 27.01
CA ARG A 210 -30.14 -8.50 26.98
C ARG A 210 -30.74 -8.74 28.35
N SER A 211 -30.85 -7.66 29.12
CA SER A 211 -31.55 -7.58 30.39
C SER A 211 -32.82 -8.45 30.37
N ARG A 212 -32.80 -9.52 31.18
CA ARG A 212 -34.01 -10.04 31.79
C ARG A 212 -34.38 -9.05 32.89
N ASP A 213 -35.04 -7.97 32.50
CA ASP A 213 -35.88 -7.17 33.38
C ASP A 213 -37.14 -6.87 32.56
N ASP A 214 -38.11 -7.77 32.70
CA ASP A 214 -39.55 -7.50 32.89
C ASP A 214 -40.29 -8.82 33.15
#